data_AF-A0A854QCK8-F1
#
_entry.id   AF-A0A854QCK8-F1
#
_cell.length_a   1.000
_cell.length_b   1.000
_cell.length_c   1.000
_cell.angle_alpha   90.00
_cell.angle_beta   90.00
_cell.angle_gamma   90.00
#
_symmetry.space_group_name_H-M   'P 1'
#
loop_
_entity.id
_entity.type
_entity.pdbx_description
1 polymer ?
#
loop_
_entity_poly.entity_id
_entity_poly.type
_entity_poly.pdbx_seq_one_letter_code
_entity_poly.pdbx_strand_id
1 'polypeptide(L)' 'MPAYIRRTQLGFAGITPERLRFWGPSAAVWGVAAGAAVSFYLSEVPIFQKDVLIKVPVVGSYFKDTTPDSDKPF' A
#
# COMPACT_ATOMS: atom_id res chain seq x y z
N MET A 1 -26.76 -44.76 0.48
CA MET A 1 -26.72 -43.32 0.81
C MET A 1 -25.26 -42.88 0.79
N PRO A 2 -24.85 -41.84 0.03
CA PRO A 2 -23.46 -41.41 0.04
C PRO A 2 -23.11 -40.80 1.41
N ALA A 3 -21.94 -41.15 1.95
CA ALA A 3 -21.46 -40.62 3.22
C ALA A 3 -21.01 -39.16 3.06
N TYR A 4 -21.57 -38.26 3.86
CA TYR A 4 -21.18 -36.85 3.89
C TYR A 4 -19.85 -36.70 4.64
N ILE A 5 -18.74 -36.59 3.91
CA ILE A 5 -17.42 -36.34 4.50
C ILE A 5 -17.34 -34.85 4.90
N ARG A 6 -17.39 -34.56 6.20
CA ARG A 6 -17.13 -33.21 6.72
C ARG A 6 -15.64 -32.89 6.52
N ARG A 7 -15.33 -31.98 5.60
CA ARG A 7 -14.00 -31.35 5.52
C ARG A 7 -13.96 -30.21 6.53
N THR A 8 -13.05 -30.27 7.50
CA THR A 8 -12.81 -29.18 8.45
C THR A 8 -12.28 -27.98 7.69
N GLN A 9 -13.07 -26.91 7.58
CA GLN A 9 -12.59 -25.64 7.07
C GLN A 9 -11.82 -24.92 8.17
N LEU A 10 -10.55 -24.60 7.89
CA LEU A 10 -9.75 -23.70 8.73
C LEU A 10 -10.44 -22.33 8.73
N GLY A 11 -10.99 -21.93 9.87
CA GLY A 11 -11.66 -20.65 10.01
C GLY A 11 -11.53 -20.11 11.42
N PHE A 12 -11.34 -18.81 11.54
CA PHE A 12 -11.28 -18.11 12.82
C PHE A 12 -12.43 -17.10 12.87
N ALA A 13 -13.21 -17.09 13.95
CA ALA A 13 -14.35 -16.19 14.13
C ALA A 13 -15.38 -16.18 12.96
N GLY A 14 -15.58 -17.31 12.27
CA GLY A 14 -16.51 -17.42 11.13
C GLY A 14 -15.96 -16.89 9.80
N ILE A 15 -14.72 -16.43 9.78
CA ILE A 15 -13.98 -16.04 8.59
C ILE A 15 -13.18 -17.24 8.09
N THR A 16 -13.42 -17.60 6.83
CA THR A 16 -12.79 -18.74 6.16
C THR A 16 -11.97 -18.22 4.97
N PRO A 17 -10.82 -18.83 4.62
CA PRO A 17 -10.02 -18.43 3.46
C PRO A 17 -10.82 -18.36 2.15
N GLU A 18 -11.74 -19.31 1.91
CA GLU A 18 -12.65 -19.26 0.74
C GLU A 18 -13.54 -18.03 0.70
N ARG A 19 -13.87 -17.42 1.84
CA ARG A 19 -14.67 -16.19 1.91
C ARG A 19 -13.79 -14.96 1.72
N LEU A 20 -12.56 -14.98 2.23
CA LEU A 20 -11.63 -13.86 2.14
C LEU A 20 -11.21 -13.54 0.69
N ARG A 21 -11.10 -14.57 -0.16
CA ARG A 21 -10.68 -14.41 -1.56
C ARG A 21 -11.53 -13.42 -2.35
N PHE A 22 -12.82 -13.29 -2.00
CA PHE A 22 -13.74 -12.39 -2.68
C PHE A 22 -13.51 -10.92 -2.31
N TRP A 23 -12.90 -10.66 -1.15
CA TRP A 23 -12.56 -9.31 -0.70
C TRP A 23 -11.23 -8.81 -1.25
N GLY A 24 -10.42 -9.69 -1.87
CA GLY A 24 -9.10 -9.35 -2.43
C GLY A 24 -9.13 -8.12 -3.35
N PRO A 25 -10.00 -8.08 -4.39
CA PRO A 25 -10.08 -6.93 -5.28
C PRO A 25 -10.45 -5.62 -4.57
N SER A 26 -11.46 -5.65 -3.69
CA SER A 26 -11.87 -4.47 -2.94
C SER A 26 -10.76 -3.98 -2.01
N ALA A 27 -10.09 -4.89 -1.30
CA ALA A 27 -8.96 -4.55 -0.44
C ALA A 27 -7.79 -3.95 -1.24
N ALA A 28 -7.54 -4.42 -2.46
CA ALA A 28 -6.53 -3.85 -3.35
C ALA A 28 -6.88 -2.40 -3.73
N VAL A 29 -8.13 -2.14 -4.12
CA VAL A 29 -8.60 -0.78 -4.45
C VAL A 29 -8.45 0.16 -3.24
N TRP A 30 -8.90 -0.28 -2.07
CA TRP A 30 -8.75 0.50 -0.84
C TRP A 30 -7.29 0.70 -0.44
N GLY A 31 -6.43 -0.30 -0.64
CA GLY A 31 -4.99 -0.19 -0.42
C GLY A 31 -4.34 0.87 -1.30
N VAL A 32 -4.70 0.90 -2.60
CA VAL A 32 -4.23 1.94 -3.53
C VAL A 32 -4.74 3.31 -3.11
N ALA A 33 -6.02 3.44 -2.78
CA ALA A 33 -6.62 4.70 -2.35
C ALA A 33 -5.98 5.23 -1.05
N ALA A 34 -5.77 4.36 -0.06
CA ALA A 34 -5.09 4.72 1.18
C ALA A 34 -3.62 5.12 0.93
N GLY A 35 -2.90 4.36 0.09
CA GLY A 35 -1.53 4.69 -0.31
C GLY A 35 -1.43 6.05 -1.00
N ALA A 36 -2.37 6.37 -1.89
CA ALA A 36 -2.46 7.67 -2.53
C ALA A 36 -2.75 8.80 -1.51
N ALA A 37 -3.69 8.59 -0.60
CA ALA A 37 -4.01 9.58 0.44
C ALA A 37 -2.82 9.85 1.36
N VAL A 38 -2.15 8.80 1.87
CA VAL A 38 -0.94 8.94 2.68
C VAL A 38 0.15 9.66 1.89
N SER A 39 0.34 9.30 0.62
CA SER A 39 1.34 9.95 -0.22
C SER A 39 1.07 11.44 -0.44
N PHE A 40 -0.21 11.81 -0.55
CA PHE A 40 -0.63 13.20 -0.69
C PHE A 40 -0.37 13.99 0.60
N TYR A 41 -0.85 13.50 1.75
CA TYR A 41 -0.71 14.20 3.02
C TYR A 41 0.74 14.26 3.53
N LEU A 42 1.56 13.24 3.25
CA LEU A 42 2.97 13.21 3.65
C LEU A 42 3.90 13.74 2.56
N SER A 43 3.37 14.31 1.48
CA SER A 43 4.19 14.78 0.37
C SER A 43 5.20 15.87 0.77
N GLU A 44 4.92 16.67 1.80
CA GLU A 44 5.82 17.72 2.29
C GLU A 44 6.84 17.23 3.33
N VAL A 45 6.72 15.98 3.80
CA VAL A 45 7.59 15.43 4.85
C VAL A 45 8.91 14.99 4.23
N PRO A 46 10.07 15.61 4.56
CA PRO A 46 11.33 15.37 3.85
C PRO A 46 11.82 13.92 3.90
N ILE A 47 11.62 13.25 5.05
CA ILE A 47 11.99 11.82 5.18
C ILE A 47 11.12 10.93 4.28
N PHE A 48 9.83 11.25 4.13
CA PHE A 48 8.92 10.49 3.28
C PHE A 48 9.21 10.72 1.79
N GLN A 49 9.54 11.95 1.40
CA GLN A 49 9.99 12.24 0.05
C GLN A 49 11.23 11.42 -0.32
N LYS A 50 12.26 11.46 0.54
CA LYS A 50 13.54 10.78 0.32
C LYS A 50 13.42 9.26 0.25
N ASP A 51 12.65 8.68 1.16
CA ASP A 51 12.63 7.22 1.32
C ASP A 51 11.54 6.53 0.48
N VAL A 52 10.45 7.24 0.15
CA VAL A 52 9.30 6.69 -0.57
C VAL A 52 9.09 7.38 -1.91
N LEU A 53 8.79 8.68 -1.93
CA LEU A 53 8.30 9.35 -3.15
C LEU A 53 9.34 9.42 -4.28
N ILE A 54 10.62 9.61 -3.96
CA ILE A 54 11.71 9.60 -4.97
C ILE A 54 11.83 8.24 -5.66
N LYS A 55 11.41 7.14 -5.02
CA LYS A 55 11.48 5.78 -5.57
C LYS A 55 10.27 5.42 -6.44
N VAL A 56 9.23 6.26 -6.46
CA VAL A 56 8.04 6.01 -7.29
C VAL A 56 8.42 6.23 -8.75
N PRO A 57 8.23 5.23 -9.64
CA PRO A 57 8.52 5.40 -11.05
C PRO A 57 7.65 6.52 -11.64
N VAL A 58 8.15 7.19 -12.67
CA VAL A 58 7.51 8.35 -13.36
C VAL A 58 7.54 9.65 -12.56
N VAL A 59 7.12 9.66 -11.29
CA VAL A 59 6.98 10.91 -10.49
C VAL A 59 8.16 11.21 -9.56
N GLY A 60 9.07 10.26 -9.34
CA GLY A 60 10.16 10.42 -8.36
C GLY A 60 11.14 11.56 -8.67
N SER A 61 11.27 11.98 -9.92
CA SER A 61 12.10 13.14 -10.29
C SER A 61 11.54 14.47 -9.78
N TYR A 62 10.23 14.57 -9.59
CA TYR A 62 9.57 15.79 -9.08
C TYR A 62 9.99 16.09 -7.62
N PHE A 63 10.28 15.06 -6.84
CA PHE A 63 10.63 15.18 -5.43
C PHE A 63 12.15 15.25 -5.18
N LYS A 64 12.97 15.30 -6.23
CA LYS A 64 14.42 15.45 -6.08
C LYS A 64 14.77 16.92 -5.91
N ASP A 65 15.50 17.24 -4.85
CA ASP A 65 16.15 18.53 -4.71
C ASP A 65 17.32 18.62 -5.69
N THR A 66 17.24 19.57 -6.64
CA THR A 66 18.29 19.87 -7.62
C THR A 66 19.07 21.14 -7.27
N THR A 67 18.80 21.75 -6.11
CA THR A 67 19.47 22.97 -5.67
C THR A 67 20.95 22.68 -5.43
N PRO A 68 21.88 23.45 -6.03
CA PRO A 68 23.31 23.29 -5.77
C PRO A 68 23.63 23.47 -4.29
N ASP A 69 24.58 22.71 -3.77
CA ASP A 69 24.97 22.81 -2.35
C ASP A 69 25.56 24.19 -2.01
N SER A 70 26.09 24.91 -3.00
CA SER A 70 26.59 26.29 -2.83
C SER A 70 25.48 27.31 -2.56
N ASP A 71 24.24 27.03 -2.95
CA ASP A 71 23.08 27.94 -2.79
C ASP A 71 22.28 27.63 -1.53
N LYS A 72 22.64 26.58 -0.80
CA LYS A 72 21.99 26.20 0.45
C LYS A 72 22.65 26.94 1.61
N PRO A 73 21.88 27.70 2.42
CA PRO A 73 22.42 28.43 3.57
C PRO A 73 22.83 27.51 4.74
N PHE A 74 22.51 26.21 4.66
CA PHE A 74 22.83 25.15 5.63
C PHE A 74 22.92 23.79 4.95
#